data_AF-A0A1Q4L4I2-F1
#
_entry.id   AF-A0A1Q4L4I2-F1
#
_cell.length_a   1.000
_cell.length_b   1.000
_cell.length_c   1.000
_cell.angle_alpha   90.00
_cell.angle_beta   90.00
_cell.angle_gamma   90.00
#
_symmetry.space_group_name_H-M   'P 1'
#
loop_
_entity.id
_entity.type
_entity.pdbx_description
1 polymer ?
#
loop_
_entity_poly.entity_id
_entity_poly.type
_entity_poly.pdbx_seq_one_letter_code
_entity_poly.pdbx_strand_id
1 'polypeptide(L)'
;MARKTGKNDKAPYQDAVTVLLKKNGKTFEEWSQKIVNDNCLSLLQGGNPEWRNKMLEEAAMDLIAASVVEEENKNKTQARSQSDTQTKPNQLNQNN
;
A
#
# COMPACT_ATOMS: atom_id res chain seq x y z
N MET A 1 -15.15 31.71 7.34
CA MET A 1 -14.12 31.06 6.51
C MET A 1 -12.76 31.26 7.18
N ALA A 2 -12.27 30.26 7.91
CA ALA A 2 -10.98 30.34 8.60
C ALA A 2 -9.84 30.14 7.58
N ARG A 3 -9.04 31.18 7.34
CA ARG A 3 -7.75 31.04 6.64
C ARG A 3 -6.84 30.25 7.58
N LYS A 4 -6.71 28.94 7.35
CA LYS A 4 -5.66 28.13 7.97
C LYS A 4 -4.34 28.69 7.46
N THR A 5 -3.66 29.45 8.31
CA THR A 5 -2.28 29.89 8.11
C THR A 5 -1.45 28.64 7.85
N GLY A 6 -1.06 28.44 6.58
CA GLY A 6 -0.21 27.34 6.17
C GLY A 6 1.05 27.41 7.01
N LYS A 7 1.29 26.37 7.81
CA LYS A 7 2.65 26.08 8.26
C LYS A 7 3.45 25.99 6.96
N ASN A 8 4.43 26.87 6.79
CA ASN A 8 5.37 26.73 5.69
C ASN A 8 6.02 25.35 5.87
N ASP A 9 5.54 24.36 5.12
CA ASP A 9 6.08 23.00 5.05
C ASP A 9 7.41 23.07 4.31
N LYS A 10 8.34 23.76 4.95
CA LYS A 10 9.66 24.00 4.42
C LYS A 10 10.43 22.71 4.55
N ALA A 11 10.97 22.21 3.44
CA ALA A 11 11.76 21.01 3.47
C ALA A 11 12.95 21.20 4.44
N PRO A 12 13.36 20.15 5.17
CA PRO A 12 14.59 20.20 5.95
C PRO A 12 15.73 20.77 5.11
N TYR A 13 16.52 21.68 5.71
CA TYR A 13 17.67 22.31 5.07
C TYR A 13 17.39 23.21 3.85
N GLN A 14 16.13 23.47 3.50
CA GLN A 14 15.78 24.36 2.39
C GLN A 14 16.45 25.74 2.49
N ASP A 15 16.61 26.29 3.68
CA ASP A 15 17.33 27.56 3.87
C ASP A 15 18.80 27.47 3.48
N ALA A 16 19.50 26.44 3.94
CA ALA A 16 20.91 26.22 3.62
C ALA A 16 21.09 26.02 2.11
N VAL A 17 20.23 25.22 1.49
CA VAL A 17 20.24 24.98 0.03
C VAL A 17 19.91 26.28 -0.72
N THR A 18 18.96 27.08 -0.24
CA THR A 18 18.60 28.36 -0.87
C THR A 18 19.78 29.33 -0.88
N VAL A 19 20.54 29.42 0.23
CA VAL A 19 21.76 30.24 0.29
C VAL A 19 22.81 29.75 -0.71
N LEU A 20 22.98 28.43 -0.84
CA LEU A 20 23.93 27.84 -1.78
C LEU A 20 23.53 28.07 -3.25
N LEU A 21 22.26 27.89 -3.58
CA LEU A 21 21.75 28.09 -4.94
C LEU A 21 21.81 29.56 -5.37
N LYS A 22 21.54 30.50 -4.45
CA LYS A 22 21.68 31.93 -4.71
C LYS A 22 23.10 32.32 -5.13
N LYS A 23 24.14 31.72 -4.52
CA LYS A 23 25.54 31.93 -4.93
C LYS A 23 25.81 31.51 -6.38
N ASN A 24 25.04 30.54 -6.87
CA ASN A 24 25.16 29.98 -8.22
C ASN A 24 24.13 30.58 -9.20
N GLY A 25 23.42 31.65 -8.81
CA GLY A 25 22.41 32.31 -9.65
C GLY A 25 21.16 31.47 -9.93
N LYS A 26 20.86 30.46 -9.11
CA LYS A 26 19.68 29.59 -9.26
C LYS A 26 18.69 29.81 -8.13
N THR A 27 17.40 29.67 -8.43
CA THR A 27 16.38 29.68 -7.38
C THR A 27 16.15 28.28 -6.81
N PHE A 28 15.65 28.23 -5.57
CA PHE A 28 15.25 26.96 -4.95
C PHE A 28 14.13 26.28 -5.74
N GLU A 29 13.18 27.05 -6.25
CA GLU A 29 12.03 26.56 -7.01
C GLU A 29 12.47 25.83 -8.29
N GLU A 30 13.26 26.49 -9.14
CA GLU A 30 13.79 25.90 -10.37
C GLU A 30 14.61 24.64 -10.10
N TRP A 31 15.47 24.67 -9.07
CA TRP A 31 16.26 23.52 -8.67
C TRP A 31 15.38 22.36 -8.19
N SER A 32 14.40 22.65 -7.33
CA SER A 32 13.51 21.64 -6.76
C SER A 32 12.66 20.96 -7.82
N GLN A 33 12.12 21.73 -8.76
CA GLN A 33 11.32 21.20 -9.87
C GLN A 33 12.16 20.28 -10.76
N LYS A 34 13.42 20.66 -11.02
CA LYS A 34 14.34 19.80 -11.77
C LYS A 34 14.59 18.47 -11.05
N ILE A 35 14.91 18.51 -9.76
CA ILE A 35 15.17 17.29 -8.96
C ILE A 35 13.95 16.35 -8.97
N VAL A 36 12.74 16.89 -8.79
CA VAL A 36 11.52 16.09 -8.82
C VAL A 36 11.32 15.46 -10.21
N ASN A 37 11.48 16.23 -11.28
CA ASN A 37 11.32 15.71 -12.64
C ASN A 37 12.34 14.61 -12.96
N ASP A 38 13.62 14.83 -12.64
CA ASP A 38 14.69 13.87 -12.89
C ASP A 38 14.42 12.55 -12.16
N ASN A 39 13.98 12.62 -10.89
CA ASN A 39 13.61 11.46 -10.11
C ASN A 39 12.39 10.73 -10.71
N CYS A 40 11.32 11.44 -11.04
CA CYS A 40 10.12 10.85 -11.66
C CYS A 40 10.45 10.16 -12.99
N LEU A 41 11.26 10.80 -13.83
CA LEU A 41 11.70 10.22 -15.10
C LEU A 41 12.52 8.95 -14.86
N SER A 42 13.46 8.98 -13.92
CA SER A 42 14.27 7.81 -13.56
C SER A 42 13.40 6.66 -13.06
N LEU A 43 12.33 6.94 -12.31
CA LEU A 43 11.39 5.91 -11.86
C LEU A 43 10.63 5.29 -13.04
N LEU A 44 10.11 6.12 -13.95
CA LEU A 44 9.40 5.65 -15.16
C LEU A 44 10.28 4.80 -16.07
N GLN A 45 11.58 5.11 -16.14
CA GLN A 45 12.55 4.36 -16.94
C GLN A 45 13.09 3.10 -16.23
N GLY A 46 12.67 2.84 -14.99
CA GLY A 46 13.17 1.70 -14.21
C GLY A 46 14.60 1.88 -13.69
N GLY A 47 15.11 3.11 -13.62
CA GLY A 47 16.45 3.43 -13.13
C GLY A 47 16.65 3.25 -11.62
N ASN A 48 15.59 2.96 -10.85
CA ASN A 48 15.67 2.65 -9.42
C ASN A 48 15.05 1.27 -9.11
N PRO A 49 15.82 0.18 -9.29
CA PRO A 49 15.32 -1.18 -9.05
C PRO A 49 15.03 -1.46 -7.59
N GLU A 50 15.74 -0.85 -6.64
CA GLU A 50 15.50 -1.03 -5.20
C GLU A 50 14.14 -0.50 -4.79
N TRP A 51 13.81 0.73 -5.20
CA TRP A 51 12.48 1.31 -4.97
C TRP A 51 11.39 0.46 -5.63
N ARG A 52 11.62 0.01 -6.87
CA ARG A 52 10.67 -0.84 -7.59
C ARG A 52 10.40 -2.13 -6.82
N ASN A 53 11.45 -2.81 -6.37
CA ASN A 53 11.32 -4.06 -5.63
C ASN A 53 10.57 -3.87 -4.32
N LYS A 54 10.81 -2.78 -3.60
CA LYS A 54 10.08 -2.46 -2.38
C LYS A 54 8.57 -2.26 -2.62
N MET A 55 8.20 -1.51 -3.67
CA MET A 55 6.79 -1.32 -4.03
C MET A 55 6.12 -2.62 -4.49
N LEU A 56 6.86 -3.48 -5.20
CA LEU A 56 6.36 -4.79 -5.60
C LEU A 56 6.19 -5.74 -4.41
N GLU A 57 7.10 -5.69 -3.43
CA GLU A 57 7.01 -6.48 -2.20
C GLU A 57 5.75 -6.11 -1.40
N GLU A 58 5.50 -4.81 -1.21
CA GLU A 58 4.29 -4.32 -0.54
C GLU A 58 3.01 -4.77 -1.26
N ALA A 59 2.94 -4.57 -2.58
CA ALA A 59 1.79 -5.00 -3.37
C ALA A 59 1.59 -6.53 -3.37
N ALA A 60 2.70 -7.29 -3.36
CA ALA A 60 2.64 -8.75 -3.27
C ALA A 60 2.12 -9.20 -1.90
N MET A 61 2.54 -8.54 -0.82
CA MET A 61 2.05 -8.84 0.52
C MET A 61 0.55 -8.60 0.63
N ASP A 62 0.05 -7.48 0.10
CA ASP A 62 -1.39 -7.18 0.08
C ASP A 62 -2.19 -8.25 -0.68
N LEU A 63 -1.66 -8.69 -1.83
CA LEU A 63 -2.28 -9.74 -2.63
C LEU A 63 -2.31 -11.08 -1.87
N ILE A 64 -1.22 -11.46 -1.22
CA ILE A 64 -1.13 -12.67 -0.40
C ILE A 64 -2.13 -12.58 0.76
N ALA A 65 -2.16 -11.46 1.49
CA ALA A 65 -3.06 -11.25 2.61
C ALA A 65 -4.54 -11.36 2.19
N ALA A 66 -4.92 -10.75 1.06
CA ALA A 66 -6.26 -10.88 0.51
C ALA A 66 -6.61 -12.34 0.17
N SER A 67 -5.67 -13.08 -0.44
CA SER A 67 -5.89 -14.48 -0.82
C SER A 67 -6.03 -15.39 0.40
N VAL A 68 -5.23 -15.20 1.45
CA VAL A 68 -5.33 -15.99 2.69
C VAL A 68 -6.70 -15.82 3.35
N VAL A 69 -7.20 -14.58 3.43
CA VAL A 69 -8.53 -14.29 3.97
C VAL A 69 -9.63 -14.94 3.13
N GLU A 70 -9.50 -14.91 1.80
CA GLU A 70 -10.47 -15.57 0.91
C GLU A 70 -10.48 -17.09 1.10
N GLU A 71 -9.31 -17.71 1.24
CA GLU A 71 -9.18 -19.15 1.48
C GLU A 71 -9.77 -19.59 2.83
N GLU A 72 -9.51 -18.82 3.90
CA GLU A 72 -10.12 -19.08 5.21
C GLU A 72 -11.66 -18.99 5.19
N ASN A 73 -12.21 -18.02 4.45
CA ASN A 73 -13.65 -17.87 4.30
C ASN A 73 -14.28 -19.05 3.53
N LYS A 74 -13.62 -19.54 2.48
CA LYS A 74 -14.05 -20.74 1.75
C LYS A 74 -14.03 -21.98 2.64
N ASN A 75 -12.95 -22.18 3.40
CA ASN A 75 -12.79 -23.32 4.32
C ASN A 75 -13.83 -23.31 5.45
N LYS A 76 -14.17 -22.15 6.04
CA LYS A 76 -15.24 -22.02 7.05
C LYS A 76 -16.62 -22.35 6.48
N THR A 77 -16.90 -21.95 5.25
CA THR A 77 -18.20 -22.21 4.61
C THR A 77 -18.36 -23.70 4.30
N GLN A 78 -17.29 -24.36 3.86
CA GLN A 78 -17.31 -25.80 3.58
C GLN A 78 -17.41 -26.65 4.85
N ALA A 79 -16.72 -26.28 5.93
CA ALA A 79 -16.81 -26.96 7.22
C ALA A 79 -18.22 -26.83 7.86
N ARG A 80 -18.90 -25.69 7.65
CA ARG A 80 -20.27 -25.48 8.13
C ARG A 80 -21.28 -26.34 7.36
N SER A 81 -21.16 -26.42 6.04
CA SER A 81 -22.03 -27.26 5.19
C SER A 81 -21.89 -28.77 5.46
N GLN A 82 -20.74 -29.24 5.94
CA GLN A 82 -20.54 -30.64 6.32
C GLN A 82 -21.02 -30.97 7.74
N SER A 83 -21.17 -29.97 8.62
CA SER A 83 -21.65 -30.19 9.99
C SER A 83 -23.18 -30.33 10.07
N ASP A 84 -23.91 -29.83 9.07
CA ASP A 84 -25.39 -29.88 9.02
C ASP A 84 -25.96 -31.22 8.52
N THR A 85 -25.14 -32.22 8.19
CA THR A 85 -25.60 -33.55 7.69
C THR A 85 -25.46 -34.72 8.67
N GLN A 86 -25.09 -34.47 9.93
CA GLN A 86 -25.04 -35.50 10.98
C GLN A 86 -25.85 -34.99 12.18
N THR A 87 -27.07 -35.46 12.50
CA THR A 87 -27.41 -36.83 12.87
C THR A 87 -28.94 -36.91 13.03
N LYS A 88 -29.61 -37.91 12.43
CA LYS A 88 -30.85 -38.45 13.03
C LYS A 88 -30.70 -39.97 13.08
N PRO A 89 -30.55 -40.58 14.27
CA PRO A 89 -30.41 -42.01 14.36
C PRO A 89 -31.72 -42.68 13.99
N ASN A 90 -31.58 -43.70 13.16
CA ASN A 90 -32.60 -44.63 12.72
C ASN A 90 -33.26 -45.27 13.96
N GLN A 91 -34.56 -45.07 14.17
CA GLN A 91 -35.36 -45.92 15.04
C GLN A 91 -36.46 -46.57 14.21
N LEU A 92 -36.07 -47.72 13.65
CA LEU A 92 -36.98 -48.78 13.25
C LEU A 92 -37.46 -49.43 14.56
N ASN A 93 -38.73 -49.29 14.92
CA ASN A 93 -39.35 -50.27 15.80
C ASN A 93 -40.79 -50.54 15.35
N GLN A 94 -40.98 -51.80 15.00
CA GLN A 94 -42.24 -52.43 14.65
C GLN A 94 -43.19 -52.42 15.86
N ASN A 95 -44.51 -52.42 15.65
CA ASN A 95 -45.39 -53.52 16.07
C ASN A 95 -46.89 -53.17 15.93
N ASN A 96 -47.58 -54.12 15.28
CA ASN A 96 -49.00 -54.49 15.27
C ASN A 96 -50.10 -53.46 15.10
#